data_AF-A0A1M7HXN1-F1
#
_entry.id   AF-A0A1M7HXN1-F1
#
_cell.length_a   1.000
_cell.length_b   1.000
_cell.length_c   1.000
_cell.angle_alpha   90.00
_cell.angle_beta   90.00
_cell.angle_gamma   90.00
#
_symmetry.space_group_name_H-M   'P 1'
#
loop_
_entity.id
_entity.type
_entity.pdbx_description
1 polymer ?
#
loop_
_entity_poly.entity_id
_entity_poly.type
_entity_poly.pdbx_seq_one_letter_code
_entity_poly.pdbx_strand_id
1 'polypeptide(L)' 'MTGFSANDRASLMAAPFVGPRVVQRLEEAGFSDLATLARADAGVICAQIAASLGTTCWANSPQARRAIENAIAVARAAS' A
#
# COMPACT_ATOMS: atom_id res chain seq x y z
N MET A 1 17.15 2.12 5.85
CA MET A 1 16.43 2.83 4.76
C MET A 1 16.01 1.79 3.75
N THR A 2 14.87 1.14 3.97
CA THR A 2 14.30 0.14 3.06
C THR A 2 12.88 0.57 2.80
N GLY A 3 12.67 1.16 1.63
CA GLY A 3 11.39 1.69 1.16
C GLY A 3 11.38 1.59 -0.36
N PHE A 4 10.22 1.84 -0.96
CA PHE A 4 10.02 1.66 -2.39
C PHE A 4 11.01 2.49 -3.21
N SER A 5 11.53 1.92 -4.30
CA SER A 5 12.39 2.66 -5.24
C SER A 5 11.63 3.82 -5.87
N ALA A 6 12.34 4.82 -6.39
CA ALA A 6 11.71 5.96 -7.07
C ALA A 6 10.76 5.50 -8.20
N ASN A 7 11.13 4.42 -8.90
CA ASN A 7 10.31 3.85 -9.98
C ASN A 7 9.04 3.21 -9.41
N ASP A 8 9.17 2.40 -8.36
CA ASP A 8 8.03 1.75 -7.69
C ASP A 8 7.06 2.78 -7.12
N ARG A 9 7.57 3.84 -6.50
CA ARG A 9 6.76 4.95 -6.00
C ARG A 9 6.01 5.65 -7.12
N ALA A 10 6.65 5.84 -8.28
CA ALA A 10 6.01 6.44 -9.44
C ALA A 10 4.87 5.55 -9.98
N SER A 11 5.11 4.24 -10.10
CA SER A 11 4.09 3.27 -10.49
C SER A 11 2.91 3.29 -9.50
N LEU A 12 3.19 3.21 -8.19
CA LEU A 12 2.17 3.27 -7.15
C LEU A 12 1.36 4.56 -7.22
N MET A 13 2.01 5.73 -7.38
CA MET A 13 1.31 7.01 -7.52
C MET A 13 0.48 7.15 -8.80
N ALA A 14 0.72 6.33 -9.83
CA ALA A 14 -0.12 6.30 -11.01
C ALA A 14 -1.48 5.62 -10.74
N ALA A 15 -1.60 4.83 -9.66
CA ALA A 15 -2.86 4.20 -9.29
C ALA A 15 -3.84 5.20 -8.64
N PRO A 16 -5.13 5.14 -8.99
CA PRO A 16 -6.13 6.00 -8.39
C PRO A 16 -6.24 5.73 -6.89
N PHE A 17 -6.41 6.80 -6.11
CA PHE A 17 -6.45 6.81 -4.64
C PHE A 17 -5.10 6.52 -3.94
N VAL A 18 -4.03 6.21 -4.68
CA VAL A 18 -2.70 5.99 -4.11
C VAL A 18 -1.92 7.30 -4.08
N GLY A 19 -1.96 7.97 -2.92
CA GLY A 19 -1.18 9.18 -2.67
C GLY A 19 0.14 8.92 -1.94
N PRO A 20 0.98 9.96 -1.75
CA PRO A 20 2.24 9.86 -0.99
C PRO A 20 2.04 9.30 0.43
N ARG A 21 0.90 9.60 1.05
CA ARG A 21 0.53 9.02 2.36
C ARG A 21 0.37 7.51 2.30
N VAL A 22 -0.20 6.95 1.24
CA VAL A 22 -0.43 5.51 1.12
C VAL A 22 0.90 4.78 1.01
N VAL A 23 1.81 5.29 0.17
CA VAL A 23 3.17 4.77 0.04
C VAL A 23 3.91 4.82 1.38
N GLN A 24 3.84 5.96 2.08
CA GLN A 24 4.47 6.09 3.40
C GLN A 24 3.89 5.09 4.41
N ARG A 25 2.56 4.87 4.43
CA ARG A 25 1.94 3.87 5.32
C ARG A 25 2.38 2.45 4.99
N LEU A 26 2.54 2.13 3.70
CA LEU A 26 3.07 0.83 3.28
C LEU A 26 4.51 0.63 3.77
N GLU A 27 5.35 1.65 3.65
CA GLU A 27 6.73 1.63 4.18
C GLU A 27 6.75 1.46 5.71
N GLU A 28 5.89 2.19 6.45
CA GLU A 28 5.73 2.05 7.91
C GLU A 28 5.18 0.68 8.32
N ALA A 29 4.36 0.05 7.48
CA ALA A 29 3.88 -1.32 7.68
C ALA A 29 4.94 -2.39 7.32
N GLY A 30 6.11 -1.98 6.81
CA GLY A 30 7.22 -2.87 6.49
C GLY A 30 7.21 -3.41 5.06
N PHE A 31 6.39 -2.85 4.17
CA PHE A 31 6.44 -3.16 2.74
C PHE A 31 7.50 -2.29 2.07
N SER A 32 8.61 -2.93 1.66
CA SER A 32 9.72 -2.28 0.96
C SER A 32 9.75 -2.53 -0.54
N ASP A 33 9.00 -3.52 -1.05
CA ASP A 33 9.13 -4.02 -2.41
C ASP A 33 7.77 -4.32 -3.05
N LEU A 34 7.64 -4.03 -4.34
CA LEU A 34 6.42 -4.33 -5.11
C LEU A 34 6.14 -5.84 -5.18
N ALA A 35 7.17 -6.69 -5.25
CA ALA A 35 6.99 -8.13 -5.28
C ALA A 35 6.31 -8.66 -4.00
N THR A 36 6.69 -8.14 -2.83
CA THR A 36 6.07 -8.48 -1.54
C THR A 36 4.65 -7.92 -1.49
N LEU A 37 4.46 -6.67 -1.94
CA LEU A 37 3.15 -6.04 -1.98
C LEU A 37 2.18 -6.79 -2.91
N ALA A 38 2.62 -7.20 -4.09
CA ALA A 38 1.86 -7.95 -5.08
C ALA A 38 1.32 -9.29 -4.55
N ARG A 39 2.06 -9.92 -3.63
CA ARG A 39 1.70 -11.19 -2.98
C ARG A 39 0.86 -11.00 -1.72
N ALA A 40 0.82 -9.78 -1.17
CA ALA A 40 0.05 -9.45 0.01
C ALA A 40 -1.41 -9.15 -0.35
N ASP A 41 -2.28 -9.25 0.65
CA ASP A 41 -3.70 -8.96 0.54
C ASP A 41 -4.03 -7.56 1.05
N ALA A 42 -4.90 -6.85 0.31
CA ALA A 42 -5.30 -5.50 0.69
C ALA A 42 -5.97 -5.46 2.07
N GLY A 43 -6.75 -6.48 2.42
CA GLY A 43 -7.36 -6.60 3.74
C GLY A 43 -6.34 -6.76 4.86
N VAL A 44 -5.28 -7.55 4.63
CA VAL A 44 -4.19 -7.77 5.61
C VAL A 44 -3.40 -6.49 5.79
N ILE A 45 -3.05 -5.81 4.71
CA ILE A 45 -2.33 -4.53 4.75
C ILE A 45 -3.17 -3.46 5.48
N CYS A 46 -4.46 -3.32 5.13
CA CYS A 46 -5.35 -2.39 5.80
C CYS A 46 -5.46 -2.69 7.29
N ALA A 47 -5.54 -3.96 7.69
CA ALA A 47 -5.58 -4.36 9.09
C ALA A 47 -4.26 -4.07 9.81
N GLN A 48 -3.10 -4.30 9.17
CA GLN A 48 -1.79 -3.96 9.73
C GLN A 48 -1.61 -2.45 9.90
N ILE A 49 -1.93 -1.65 8.87
CA ILE A 49 -1.86 -0.18 8.94
C ILE A 49 -2.81 0.33 10.04
N ALA A 50 -4.03 -0.21 10.11
CA ALA A 50 -5.00 0.13 11.16
C ALA A 50 -4.45 -0.19 12.56
N ALA A 51 -3.87 -1.37 12.74
CA ALA A 51 -3.26 -1.78 14.01
C ALA A 51 -2.07 -0.89 14.38
N SER A 52 -1.17 -0.59 13.44
CA SER A 52 -0.01 0.29 13.67
C SER A 52 -0.42 1.72 14.03
N LEU A 53 -1.51 2.22 13.45
CA LEU A 53 -2.03 3.57 13.75
C LEU A 53 -2.93 3.61 14.99
N GLY A 54 -3.33 2.45 15.54
CA GLY A 54 -4.35 2.38 16.59
C GLY A 54 -5.73 2.89 16.15
N THR A 55 -6.02 2.89 14.84
CA THR A 55 -7.27 3.43 14.28
C THR A 55 -7.99 2.37 13.45
N THR A 56 -9.33 2.40 13.44
CA THR A 56 -10.13 1.53 12.56
C THR A 56 -10.42 2.16 11.19
N CYS A 57 -10.10 3.45 11.01
CA CYS A 57 -10.42 4.21 9.80
C CYS A 57 -9.85 3.59 8.52
N TRP A 58 -8.71 2.89 8.60
CA TRP A 58 -8.12 2.20 7.44
C TRP A 58 -8.78 0.85 7.12
N ALA A 59 -9.23 0.11 8.14
CA ALA A 59 -9.92 -1.17 7.96
C ALA A 59 -11.39 -0.98 7.56
N ASN A 60 -12.02 0.10 8.03
CA ASN A 60 -13.44 0.40 7.80
C ASN A 60 -13.68 1.36 6.62
N SER A 61 -12.64 2.04 6.10
CA SER A 61 -12.79 2.92 4.94
C SER A 61 -12.67 2.14 3.63
N PRO A 62 -13.73 2.09 2.80
CA PRO A 62 -13.66 1.44 1.49
C PRO A 62 -12.67 2.13 0.55
N GLN A 63 -12.39 3.43 0.77
CA GLN A 63 -11.42 4.17 -0.03
C GLN A 63 -9.97 3.73 0.27
N ALA A 64 -9.65 3.49 1.54
CA ALA A 64 -8.33 2.99 1.93
C ALA A 64 -8.07 1.61 1.34
N ARG A 65 -9.06 0.72 1.46
CA ARG A 65 -9.01 -0.62 0.86
C ARG A 65 -8.80 -0.56 -0.65
N ARG A 66 -9.58 0.26 -1.37
CA ARG A 66 -9.41 0.46 -2.82
C ARG A 66 -8.03 0.99 -3.19
N ALA A 67 -7.48 1.92 -2.41
CA ALA A 67 -6.12 2.43 -2.66
C ALA A 67 -5.09 1.30 -2.57
N ILE A 68 -5.17 0.44 -1.56
CA ILE A 68 -4.27 -0.71 -1.42
C ILE A 68 -4.50 -1.75 -2.52
N GLU A 69 -5.76 -2.05 -2.87
CA GLU A 69 -6.09 -2.97 -3.97
C GLU A 69 -5.49 -2.49 -5.30
N ASN A 70 -5.59 -1.20 -5.60
CA ASN A 70 -4.97 -0.59 -6.79
C ASN A 70 -3.44 -0.62 -6.72
N ALA A 71 -2.86 -0.35 -5.54
CA ALA A 71 -1.42 -0.43 -5.33
C ALA A 71 -0.89 -1.86 -5.60
N ILE A 72 -1.58 -2.89 -5.11
CA ILE A 72 -1.24 -4.30 -5.36
C ILE A 72 -1.41 -4.64 -6.84
N ALA A 73 -2.49 -4.18 -7.48
CA ALA A 73 -2.71 -4.42 -8.91
C ALA A 73 -1.60 -3.81 -9.77
N VAL A 74 -1.17 -2.59 -9.46
CA VAL A 74 -0.01 -1.96 -10.09
C VAL A 74 1.27 -2.75 -9.82
N ALA A 75 1.49 -3.16 -8.57
CA ALA A 75 2.66 -3.94 -8.19
C ALA A 75 2.75 -5.26 -8.98
N ARG A 76 1.62 -5.94 -9.19
CA ARG A 76 1.51 -7.15 -10.03
C ARG A 76 1.74 -6.89 -11.51
N ALA A 77 1.35 -5.71 -12.00
CA ALA A 77 1.56 -5.33 -13.39
C ALA A 77 3.00 -4.87 -13.68
N ALA A 78 3.70 -4.39 -12.64
CA ALA A 78 5.08 -3.94 -12.70
C ALA A 78 6.12 -5.04 -12.34
N SER A 79 5.67 -6.19 -11.83
CA SER A 79 6.50 -7.34 -11.42
C SER A 79 6.76 -8.34 -12.53
#